data_AF-A0A4S2EW32-F1
#
_entry.id   AF-A0A4S2EW32-F1
#
_cell.length_a   1.000
_cell.length_b   1.000
_cell.length_c   1.000
_cell.angle_alpha   90.00
_cell.angle_beta   90.00
_cell.angle_gamma   90.00
#
_symmetry.space_group_name_H-M   'P 1'
#
loop_
_entity.id
_entity.type
_entity.pdbx_description
1 polymer ?
#
loop_
_entity_poly.entity_id
_entity_poly.type
_entity_poly.pdbx_seq_one_letter_code
_entity_poly.pdbx_strand_id
1 'polypeptide(L)'
;MSDKERRALPRGFVWPCVDGKPVVPGDVLWDSDGTRRRVTEVRFWREGCYVVMDDRSEWGGLVMDREYTRTEPPKPVLGKDGKAIEPGDVVWGEDGLNWLVTGFRWDKGDHVVEATARGEVKQLNPGWLTHEEPDSWERLVEDARKEFLDYWSCHDVACIDCPSLVDGKTPCLRYDTGDCESAVAADVVARAKALAGVTGDE
;
A
#
# COMPACT_ATOMS: atom_id res chain seq x y z
N MET A 1 -36.21 15.68 -13.23
CA MET A 1 -35.96 17.11 -13.50
C MET A 1 -36.10 17.33 -15.00
N SER A 2 -37.00 18.22 -15.41
CA SER A 2 -37.25 18.52 -16.83
C SER A 2 -36.13 19.39 -17.41
N ASP A 3 -35.90 19.28 -18.72
CA ASP A 3 -34.91 20.00 -19.55
C ASP A 3 -34.92 21.56 -19.42
N LYS A 4 -35.88 22.12 -18.66
CA LYS A 4 -36.10 23.55 -18.45
C LYS A 4 -35.20 24.24 -17.42
N GLU A 5 -34.40 23.50 -16.65
CA GLU A 5 -33.47 24.09 -15.65
C GLU A 5 -32.01 24.14 -16.14
N ARG A 6 -31.76 23.86 -17.42
CA ARG A 6 -30.47 24.12 -18.06
C ARG A 6 -30.29 25.64 -18.25
N ARG A 7 -29.90 26.33 -17.17
CA ARG A 7 -29.40 27.71 -17.23
C ARG A 7 -28.33 27.77 -18.33
N ALA A 8 -28.60 28.53 -19.40
CA ALA A 8 -27.66 28.73 -20.49
C ALA A 8 -26.35 29.28 -19.92
N LEU A 9 -25.26 28.52 -20.07
CA LEU A 9 -23.93 28.92 -19.66
C LEU A 9 -23.55 30.26 -20.32
N PRO A 10 -22.83 31.16 -19.61
CA PRO A 10 -22.23 32.31 -20.25
C PRO A 10 -21.30 31.86 -21.39
N ARG A 11 -21.26 32.62 -22.50
CA ARG A 11 -20.40 32.30 -23.65
C ARG A 11 -18.94 32.15 -23.19
N GLY A 12 -18.29 31.04 -23.60
CA GLY A 12 -16.90 30.73 -23.26
C GLY A 12 -16.71 29.80 -22.07
N PHE A 13 -17.78 29.44 -21.36
CA PHE A 13 -17.72 28.51 -20.24
C PHE A 13 -18.15 27.09 -20.65
N VAL A 14 -17.45 26.09 -20.12
CA VAL A 14 -17.79 24.68 -20.24
C VAL A 14 -18.26 24.19 -18.87
N TRP A 15 -19.32 23.39 -18.86
CA TRP A 15 -19.79 22.76 -17.62
C TRP A 15 -18.77 21.71 -17.15
N PRO A 16 -18.40 21.64 -15.86
CA PRO A 16 -17.48 20.62 -15.37
C PRO A 16 -18.09 19.22 -15.53
N CYS A 17 -17.34 18.29 -16.10
CA CYS A 17 -17.80 16.93 -16.38
C CYS A 17 -16.92 15.89 -15.67
N VAL A 18 -17.56 14.87 -15.09
CA VAL A 18 -16.92 13.67 -14.53
C VAL A 18 -17.58 12.44 -15.15
N ASP A 19 -16.77 11.49 -15.62
CA ASP A 19 -17.22 10.30 -16.36
C ASP A 19 -18.16 10.63 -17.53
N GLY A 20 -17.83 11.70 -18.26
CA GLY A 20 -18.61 12.19 -19.41
C GLY A 20 -19.97 12.82 -19.03
N LYS A 21 -20.27 13.00 -17.74
CA LYS A 21 -21.54 13.57 -17.27
C LYS A 21 -21.34 14.92 -16.56
N PRO A 22 -22.19 15.92 -16.85
CA PRO A 22 -22.19 17.20 -16.14
C PRO A 22 -22.31 17.02 -14.63
N VAL A 23 -21.42 17.66 -13.85
CA VAL A 23 -21.45 17.65 -12.38
C VAL A 23 -22.55 18.58 -11.88
N VAL A 24 -23.44 18.12 -10.99
CA VAL A 24 -24.56 18.91 -10.44
C VAL A 24 -24.59 18.85 -8.91
N PRO A 25 -25.16 19.87 -8.23
CA PRO A 25 -25.42 19.80 -6.79
C PRO A 25 -26.18 18.53 -6.41
N GLY A 26 -25.70 17.86 -5.36
CA GLY A 26 -26.20 16.57 -4.90
C GLY A 26 -25.45 15.35 -5.44
N ASP A 27 -24.61 15.52 -6.47
CA ASP A 27 -23.73 14.44 -6.94
C ASP A 27 -22.79 13.96 -5.83
N VAL A 28 -22.49 12.66 -5.85
CA VAL A 28 -21.43 12.05 -5.06
C VAL A 28 -20.29 11.69 -6.00
N LEU A 29 -19.11 12.20 -5.69
CA LEU A 29 -17.88 11.94 -6.40
C LEU A 29 -16.87 11.32 -5.44
N TRP A 30 -15.91 10.59 -5.98
CA TRP A 30 -14.78 10.04 -5.23
C TRP A 30 -13.49 10.59 -5.83
N ASP A 31 -12.55 10.98 -4.97
CA ASP A 31 -11.19 11.33 -5.40
C ASP A 31 -10.31 10.08 -5.55
N SER A 32 -9.08 10.28 -6.03
CA SER A 32 -8.07 9.21 -6.19
C SER A 32 -7.77 8.44 -4.90
N ASP A 33 -8.02 9.05 -3.73
CA ASP A 33 -7.77 8.44 -2.43
C ASP A 33 -8.99 7.63 -1.92
N GLY A 34 -10.07 7.56 -2.73
CA GLY A 34 -11.32 6.91 -2.36
C GLY A 34 -12.17 7.71 -1.37
N THR A 35 -11.86 8.99 -1.15
CA THR A 35 -12.65 9.85 -0.27
C THR A 35 -13.94 10.24 -0.98
N ARG A 36 -15.07 9.90 -0.36
CA ARG A 36 -16.40 10.33 -0.81
C ARG A 36 -16.57 11.83 -0.59
N ARG A 37 -16.95 12.55 -1.65
CA ARG A 37 -17.27 13.97 -1.63
C ARG A 37 -18.66 14.23 -2.19
N ARG A 38 -19.44 15.10 -1.53
CA ARG A 38 -20.73 15.54 -2.05
C ARG A 38 -20.60 16.90 -2.69
N VAL A 39 -21.06 17.04 -3.93
CA VAL A 39 -21.17 18.32 -4.59
C VAL A 39 -22.28 19.14 -3.95
N THR A 40 -21.93 20.30 -3.40
CA THR A 40 -22.88 21.22 -2.78
C THR A 40 -23.28 22.34 -3.74
N GLU A 41 -22.36 22.82 -4.56
CA GLU A 41 -22.59 23.92 -5.49
C GLU A 41 -21.67 23.84 -6.72
N VAL A 42 -22.10 24.41 -7.85
CA VAL A 42 -21.24 24.64 -9.02
C VAL A 42 -21.23 26.14 -9.29
N ARG A 43 -20.04 26.76 -9.22
CA ARG A 43 -19.85 28.21 -9.36
C ARG A 43 -19.04 28.56 -10.60
N PHE A 44 -19.44 29.64 -11.26
CA PHE A 44 -18.76 30.20 -12.42
C PHE A 44 -18.20 31.57 -12.07
N TRP A 45 -16.94 31.82 -12.42
CA TRP A 45 -16.28 33.11 -12.23
C TRP A 45 -15.56 33.54 -13.51
N ARG A 46 -15.06 34.78 -13.57
CA ARG A 46 -14.59 35.40 -14.83
C ARG A 46 -13.58 34.57 -15.64
N GLU A 47 -12.80 33.72 -15.00
CA GLU A 47 -11.70 32.97 -15.61
C GLU A 47 -11.89 31.43 -15.53
N GLY A 48 -13.02 30.94 -15.00
CA GLY A 48 -13.22 29.49 -14.89
C GLY A 48 -14.48 29.03 -14.16
N CYS A 49 -14.60 27.72 -13.98
CA CYS A 49 -15.64 27.09 -13.18
C CYS A 49 -15.00 26.28 -12.04
N TYR A 50 -15.65 26.26 -10.88
CA TYR A 50 -15.26 25.40 -9.77
C TYR A 50 -16.48 24.76 -9.12
N VAL A 51 -16.28 23.58 -8.55
CA VAL A 51 -17.32 22.79 -7.91
C VAL A 51 -17.05 22.82 -6.42
N VAL A 52 -17.99 23.31 -5.63
CA VAL A 52 -17.88 23.30 -4.17
C VAL A 52 -18.33 21.93 -3.70
N MET A 53 -17.45 21.24 -2.98
CA MET A 53 -17.77 19.96 -2.35
C MET A 53 -17.93 20.13 -0.85
N ASP A 54 -18.59 19.18 -0.19
CA ASP A 54 -18.57 19.13 1.26
C ASP A 54 -17.13 18.89 1.72
N ASP A 55 -16.62 19.88 2.44
CA ASP A 55 -15.36 19.76 3.11
C ASP A 55 -15.48 20.41 4.49
N ARG A 56 -14.99 19.68 5.51
CA ARG A 56 -14.66 20.21 6.84
C ARG A 56 -13.36 21.04 6.83
N SER A 57 -12.80 21.31 5.65
CA SER A 57 -11.62 22.12 5.36
C SER A 57 -12.05 23.34 4.54
N GLU A 58 -11.51 24.49 4.92
CA GLU A 58 -11.98 25.83 4.58
C GLU A 58 -11.81 26.22 3.09
N TRP A 59 -11.36 25.30 2.23
CA TRP A 59 -11.07 25.58 0.83
C TRP A 59 -11.78 24.55 -0.07
N GLY A 60 -12.92 24.95 -0.64
CA GLY A 60 -13.64 24.14 -1.63
C GLY A 60 -12.74 23.78 -2.82
N GLY A 61 -12.45 22.50 -3.01
CA GLY A 61 -11.53 22.00 -4.02
C GLY A 61 -12.03 22.20 -5.45
N LEU A 62 -11.11 22.55 -6.36
CA LEU A 62 -11.37 22.61 -7.80
C LEU A 62 -11.50 21.18 -8.36
N VAL A 63 -12.63 20.84 -9.00
CA VAL A 63 -12.78 19.61 -9.82
C VAL A 63 -11.80 19.58 -11.01
N MET A 64 -11.25 20.72 -11.37
CA MET A 64 -10.31 20.84 -12.49
C MET A 64 -8.90 20.33 -12.15
N ASP A 65 -8.51 20.33 -10.87
CA ASP A 65 -7.11 20.06 -10.46
C ASP A 65 -6.90 18.65 -9.90
N ARG A 66 -7.98 17.86 -9.74
CA ARG A 66 -7.94 16.48 -9.25
C ARG A 66 -8.81 15.58 -10.11
N GLU A 67 -8.36 14.33 -10.29
CA GLU A 67 -9.16 13.30 -10.91
C GLU A 67 -10.28 12.86 -9.95
N TYR A 68 -11.52 13.00 -10.40
CA TYR A 68 -12.71 12.53 -9.70
C TYR A 68 -13.42 11.49 -10.56
N THR A 69 -14.12 10.56 -9.91
CA THR A 69 -15.04 9.62 -10.56
C THR A 69 -16.39 9.60 -9.85
N ARG A 70 -17.44 9.19 -10.55
CA ARG A 70 -18.78 8.89 -10.01
C ARG A 70 -18.92 7.42 -9.60
N THR A 71 -17.84 6.67 -9.58
CA THR A 71 -17.80 5.30 -9.07
C THR A 71 -16.85 5.27 -7.88
N GLU A 72 -17.21 4.60 -6.79
CA GLU A 72 -16.26 4.38 -5.69
C GLU A 72 -15.04 3.65 -6.26
N PRO A 73 -13.83 4.24 -6.20
CA PRO A 73 -12.65 3.51 -6.60
C PRO A 73 -12.50 2.30 -5.67
N PRO A 74 -12.09 1.15 -6.20
CA PRO A 74 -11.89 -0.04 -5.37
C PRO A 74 -10.90 0.30 -4.26
N LYS A 75 -11.26 0.00 -3.00
CA LYS A 75 -10.34 0.21 -1.89
C LYS A 75 -9.11 -0.67 -2.10
N PRO A 76 -7.89 -0.13 -1.92
CA PRO A 76 -6.69 -0.95 -2.01
C PRO A 76 -6.75 -2.05 -0.95
N VAL A 77 -6.46 -3.28 -1.39
CA VAL A 77 -6.42 -4.44 -0.51
C VAL A 77 -5.02 -4.48 0.11
N LEU A 78 -4.91 -4.12 1.38
CA LEU A 78 -3.61 -4.01 2.05
C LEU A 78 -3.19 -5.33 2.68
N GLY A 79 -1.94 -5.72 2.45
CA GLY A 79 -1.30 -6.81 3.15
C GLY A 79 -1.03 -6.49 4.62
N LYS A 80 -0.55 -7.49 5.36
CA LYS A 80 -0.04 -7.40 6.73
C LYS A 80 1.09 -6.37 6.88
N ASP A 81 1.87 -6.16 5.83
CA ASP A 81 2.94 -5.16 5.75
C ASP A 81 2.43 -3.73 5.46
N GLY A 82 1.12 -3.54 5.33
CA GLY A 82 0.49 -2.27 5.00
C GLY A 82 0.68 -1.82 3.54
N LYS A 83 1.30 -2.65 2.70
CA LYS A 83 1.45 -2.38 1.27
C LYS A 83 0.22 -2.88 0.51
N ALA A 84 -0.12 -2.23 -0.60
CA ALA A 84 -1.19 -2.68 -1.46
C ALA A 84 -0.80 -4.00 -2.14
N ILE A 85 -1.73 -4.94 -2.17
CA ILE A 85 -1.62 -6.19 -2.92
C ILE A 85 -2.26 -5.96 -4.30
N GLU A 86 -1.59 -6.37 -5.37
CA GLU A 86 -2.02 -6.26 -6.75
C GLU A 86 -2.04 -7.63 -7.47
N PRO A 87 -2.87 -7.83 -8.51
CA PRO A 87 -2.82 -9.02 -9.34
C PRO A 87 -1.48 -9.12 -10.06
N GLY A 88 -0.82 -10.27 -9.96
CA GLY A 88 0.54 -10.51 -10.44
C GLY A 88 1.59 -10.51 -9.34
N ASP A 89 1.27 -10.02 -8.14
CA ASP A 89 2.19 -10.07 -7.01
C ASP A 89 2.41 -11.49 -6.51
N VAL A 90 3.62 -11.75 -6.00
CA VAL A 90 3.92 -12.92 -5.20
C VAL A 90 3.92 -12.50 -3.74
N VAL A 91 2.96 -13.02 -2.98
CA VAL A 91 2.78 -12.73 -1.55
C VAL A 91 2.94 -14.00 -0.74
N TRP A 92 3.32 -13.85 0.52
CA TRP A 92 3.58 -14.96 1.43
C TRP A 92 2.54 -15.01 2.54
N GLY A 93 2.01 -16.21 2.78
CA GLY A 93 1.14 -16.48 3.91
C GLY A 93 1.93 -16.82 5.18
N GLU A 94 1.25 -16.77 6.32
CA GLU A 94 1.82 -17.24 7.61
C GLU A 94 2.14 -18.75 7.61
N ASP A 95 1.64 -19.50 6.64
CA ASP A 95 1.97 -20.91 6.41
C ASP A 95 3.33 -21.11 5.72
N GLY A 96 4.04 -20.02 5.38
CA GLY A 96 5.32 -20.06 4.67
C GLY A 96 5.17 -20.43 3.19
N LEU A 97 3.95 -20.46 2.65
CA LEU A 97 3.73 -20.64 1.22
C LEU A 97 3.68 -19.29 0.52
N ASN A 98 4.26 -19.24 -0.67
CA ASN A 98 4.05 -18.14 -1.60
C ASN A 98 2.81 -18.38 -2.46
N TRP A 99 2.13 -17.29 -2.80
CA TRP A 99 0.87 -17.26 -3.51
C TRP A 99 0.97 -16.21 -4.61
N LEU A 100 0.70 -16.61 -5.85
CA LEU A 100 0.58 -15.68 -6.98
C LEU A 100 -0.83 -15.10 -6.98
N VAL A 101 -0.94 -13.79 -6.77
CA VAL A 101 -2.23 -13.10 -6.75
C VAL A 101 -2.82 -13.06 -8.16
N THR A 102 -4.03 -13.58 -8.29
CA THR A 102 -4.77 -13.61 -9.56
C THR A 102 -5.92 -12.61 -9.61
N GLY A 103 -6.36 -12.10 -8.46
CA GLY A 103 -7.44 -11.12 -8.38
C GLY A 103 -8.00 -10.95 -6.97
N PHE A 104 -9.16 -10.30 -6.91
CA PHE A 104 -9.87 -10.04 -5.65
C PHE A 104 -11.34 -10.41 -5.78
N ARG A 105 -11.93 -10.85 -4.66
CA ARG A 105 -13.37 -11.09 -4.56
C ARG A 105 -13.92 -10.33 -3.36
N TRP A 106 -15.18 -9.89 -3.47
CA TRP A 106 -15.92 -9.38 -2.33
C TRP A 106 -16.53 -10.53 -1.53
N ASP A 107 -16.21 -10.64 -0.25
CA ASP A 107 -16.85 -11.58 0.68
C ASP A 107 -17.20 -10.89 2.00
N LYS A 108 -18.46 -11.04 2.44
CA LYS A 108 -18.98 -10.55 3.74
C LYS A 108 -18.61 -9.12 4.15
N GLY A 109 -18.43 -8.22 3.18
CA GLY A 109 -18.16 -6.81 3.44
C GLY A 109 -16.68 -6.42 3.42
N ASP A 110 -15.80 -7.33 2.98
CA ASP A 110 -14.38 -7.07 2.79
C ASP A 110 -13.86 -7.72 1.50
N HIS A 111 -12.67 -7.31 1.06
CA HIS A 111 -11.97 -7.92 -0.07
C HIS A 111 -11.14 -9.12 0.40
N VAL A 112 -11.32 -10.26 -0.27
CA VAL A 112 -10.43 -11.42 -0.16
C VAL A 112 -9.53 -11.51 -1.39
N VAL A 113 -8.31 -11.97 -1.18
CA VAL A 113 -7.32 -12.17 -2.24
C VAL A 113 -7.53 -13.54 -2.87
N GLU A 114 -7.74 -13.59 -4.18
CA GLU A 114 -7.73 -14.84 -4.93
C GLU A 114 -6.31 -15.08 -5.45
N ALA A 115 -5.67 -16.15 -5.00
CA ALA A 115 -4.30 -16.45 -5.35
C ALA A 115 -4.08 -17.94 -5.62
N THR A 116 -3.04 -18.25 -6.39
CA THR A 116 -2.69 -19.61 -6.79
C THR A 116 -1.34 -20.01 -6.21
N ALA A 117 -1.27 -21.18 -5.59
CA ALA A 117 -0.01 -21.82 -5.19
C ALA A 117 -0.05 -23.29 -5.59
N ARG A 118 1.02 -23.79 -6.22
CA ARG A 118 1.16 -25.21 -6.63
C ARG A 118 -0.04 -25.75 -7.45
N GLY A 119 -0.69 -24.89 -8.23
CA GLY A 119 -1.86 -25.24 -9.04
C GLY A 119 -3.21 -25.21 -8.30
N GLU A 120 -3.23 -24.90 -7.00
CA GLU A 120 -4.45 -24.71 -6.22
C GLU A 120 -4.81 -23.22 -6.13
N VAL A 121 -6.05 -22.87 -6.40
CA VAL A 121 -6.60 -21.53 -6.20
C VAL A 121 -7.24 -21.45 -4.81
N LYS A 122 -6.88 -20.44 -4.02
CA LYS A 122 -7.49 -20.16 -2.71
C LYS A 122 -7.92 -18.71 -2.57
N GLN A 123 -8.86 -18.52 -1.65
CA GLN A 123 -9.26 -17.21 -1.13
C GLN A 123 -8.55 -17.00 0.20
N LEU A 124 -7.78 -15.93 0.28
CA LEU A 124 -6.90 -15.64 1.41
C LEU A 124 -7.30 -14.30 2.03
N ASN A 125 -7.21 -14.24 3.35
CA ASN A 125 -7.37 -12.99 4.07
C ASN A 125 -6.12 -12.12 3.81
N PRO A 126 -6.28 -10.89 3.28
CA PRO A 126 -5.14 -10.02 3.00
C PRO A 126 -4.31 -9.69 4.27
N GLY A 127 -4.93 -9.67 5.45
CA GLY A 127 -4.23 -9.47 6.72
C GLY A 127 -3.27 -10.58 7.12
N TRP A 128 -3.22 -11.70 6.39
CA TRP A 128 -2.26 -12.79 6.59
C TRP A 128 -1.13 -12.80 5.56
N LEU A 129 -1.15 -11.86 4.61
CA LEU A 129 -0.27 -11.85 3.45
C LEU A 129 0.75 -10.71 3.56
N THR A 130 2.00 -10.98 3.21
CA THR A 130 3.08 -9.97 3.14
C THR A 130 3.86 -10.15 1.84
N HIS A 131 4.49 -9.09 1.33
CA HIS A 131 5.33 -9.17 0.13
C HIS A 131 6.71 -9.77 0.41
N GLU A 132 7.11 -9.82 1.69
CA GLU A 132 8.40 -10.33 2.11
C GLU A 132 8.27 -11.78 2.58
N GLU A 133 9.19 -12.64 2.12
CA GLU A 133 9.25 -14.04 2.56
C GLU A 133 9.43 -14.10 4.09
N PRO A 134 8.49 -14.72 4.83
CA PRO A 134 8.65 -14.95 6.25
C PRO A 134 9.90 -15.78 6.48
N ASP A 135 10.60 -15.46 7.56
CA ASP A 135 11.76 -16.24 7.93
C ASP A 135 11.36 -17.67 8.37
N SER A 136 12.33 -18.57 8.47
CA SER A 136 12.09 -19.94 8.94
C SER A 136 13.20 -20.43 9.87
N TRP A 137 12.89 -21.40 10.73
CA TRP A 137 13.89 -22.02 11.60
C TRP A 137 15.00 -22.69 10.79
N GLU A 138 14.66 -23.31 9.66
CA GLU A 138 15.62 -23.92 8.75
C GLU A 138 16.56 -22.88 8.15
N ARG A 139 16.02 -21.73 7.72
CA ARG A 139 16.83 -20.63 7.17
C ARG A 139 17.75 -20.04 8.24
N LEU A 140 17.26 -19.87 9.47
CA LEU A 140 18.09 -19.45 10.60
C LEU A 140 19.21 -20.44 10.92
N VAL A 141 18.95 -21.74 10.86
CA VAL A 141 19.98 -22.76 11.08
C VAL A 141 21.03 -22.73 9.97
N GLU A 142 20.63 -22.52 8.72
CA GLU A 142 21.56 -22.35 7.60
C GLU A 142 22.40 -21.08 7.78
N ASP A 143 21.74 -19.98 8.10
CA ASP A 143 22.34 -18.67 8.31
C ASP A 143 23.33 -18.64 9.47
N ALA A 144 23.00 -19.31 10.58
CA ALA A 144 23.89 -19.46 11.73
C ALA A 144 25.17 -20.26 11.43
N ARG A 145 25.25 -20.94 10.28
CA ARG A 145 26.44 -21.68 9.84
C ARG A 145 27.30 -20.87 8.86
N LYS A 146 26.81 -19.74 8.34
CA LYS A 146 27.56 -18.91 7.39
C LYS A 146 28.64 -18.13 8.13
N GLU A 147 29.80 -17.95 7.49
CA GLU A 147 30.74 -16.93 7.95
C GLU A 147 30.16 -15.53 7.71
N PHE A 148 30.57 -14.54 8.51
CA PHE A 148 29.98 -13.20 8.44
C PHE A 148 30.11 -12.55 7.05
N LEU A 149 31.16 -12.88 6.30
CA LEU A 149 31.38 -12.40 4.94
C LEU A 149 30.29 -12.91 4.00
N ASP A 150 29.94 -14.19 4.07
CA ASP A 150 28.88 -14.79 3.26
C ASP A 150 27.50 -14.33 3.73
N TYR A 151 27.30 -14.28 5.06
CA TYR A 151 26.04 -13.88 5.67
C TYR A 151 25.63 -12.47 5.27
N TRP A 152 26.54 -11.51 5.44
CA TRP A 152 26.30 -10.12 5.13
C TRP A 152 26.74 -9.74 3.71
N SER A 153 27.36 -10.63 2.95
CA SER A 153 27.98 -10.29 1.66
C SER A 153 29.02 -9.14 1.73
N CYS A 154 29.64 -8.89 2.90
CA CYS A 154 30.59 -7.80 3.12
C CYS A 154 32.03 -8.19 2.71
N HIS A 155 32.28 -8.51 1.43
CA HIS A 155 33.62 -8.91 0.98
C HIS A 155 34.57 -7.71 0.80
N ASP A 156 35.81 -7.84 1.30
CA ASP A 156 36.90 -6.87 1.13
C ASP A 156 36.64 -5.43 1.64
N VAL A 157 35.68 -5.27 2.56
CA VAL A 157 35.32 -3.98 3.16
C VAL A 157 35.32 -4.07 4.69
N ALA A 158 35.62 -2.95 5.35
CA ALA A 158 35.44 -2.86 6.80
C ALA A 158 33.95 -2.98 7.15
N CYS A 159 33.64 -3.55 8.31
CA CYS A 159 32.24 -3.75 8.72
C CYS A 159 31.43 -2.44 8.76
N ILE A 160 32.06 -1.31 9.12
CA ILE A 160 31.41 0.01 9.13
C ILE A 160 31.03 0.51 7.72
N ASP A 161 31.73 0.01 6.69
CA ASP A 161 31.52 0.33 5.28
C ASP A 161 30.82 -0.83 4.53
N CYS A 162 30.21 -1.77 5.26
CA CYS A 162 29.54 -2.88 4.63
C CYS A 162 28.38 -2.40 3.76
N PRO A 163 28.25 -2.88 2.50
CA PRO A 163 27.17 -2.47 1.60
C PRO A 163 25.80 -3.01 2.03
N SER A 164 25.76 -4.06 2.85
CA SER A 164 24.51 -4.63 3.35
C SER A 164 23.94 -3.75 4.45
N LEU A 165 22.65 -3.44 4.30
CA LEU A 165 21.90 -2.60 5.22
C LEU A 165 20.75 -3.38 5.83
N VAL A 166 20.62 -3.27 7.14
CA VAL A 166 19.48 -3.76 7.92
C VAL A 166 18.81 -2.55 8.54
N ASP A 167 17.54 -2.32 8.20
CA ASP A 167 16.78 -1.11 8.58
C ASP A 167 17.54 0.20 8.25
N GLY A 168 18.22 0.22 7.10
CA GLY A 168 18.98 1.39 6.62
C GLY A 168 20.31 1.64 7.33
N LYS A 169 20.79 0.73 8.19
CA LYS A 169 22.08 0.81 8.90
C LYS A 169 22.97 -0.37 8.55
N THR A 170 24.29 -0.18 8.64
CA THR A 170 25.24 -1.31 8.53
C THR A 170 25.06 -2.27 9.71
N PRO A 171 25.47 -3.55 9.59
CA PRO A 171 25.13 -4.58 10.58
C PRO A 171 25.60 -4.24 12.00
N CYS A 172 26.85 -3.81 12.16
CA CYS A 172 27.40 -3.42 13.47
C CYS A 172 26.64 -2.23 14.10
N LEU A 173 26.25 -1.24 13.29
CA LEU A 173 25.49 -0.07 13.76
C LEU A 173 24.04 -0.43 14.08
N ARG A 174 23.45 -1.40 13.39
CA ARG A 174 22.08 -1.85 13.62
C ARG A 174 21.94 -2.62 14.93
N TYR A 175 22.94 -3.42 15.25
CA TYR A 175 22.92 -4.33 16.41
C TYR A 175 23.77 -3.85 17.60
N ASP A 176 24.40 -2.68 17.48
CA ASP A 176 25.28 -2.10 18.50
C ASP A 176 26.43 -3.06 18.90
N THR A 177 27.08 -3.65 17.89
CA THR A 177 28.19 -4.60 18.07
C THR A 177 29.52 -4.04 17.60
N GLY A 178 30.63 -4.58 18.12
CA GLY A 178 31.98 -4.15 17.74
C GLY A 178 32.42 -4.56 16.33
N ASP A 179 31.77 -5.58 15.76
CA ASP A 179 32.10 -6.15 14.45
C ASP A 179 30.87 -6.84 13.82
N CYS A 180 31.03 -7.21 12.54
CA CYS A 180 29.98 -7.85 11.75
C CYS A 180 29.77 -9.31 12.12
N GLU A 181 30.77 -9.98 12.72
CA GLU A 181 30.66 -11.35 13.20
C GLU A 181 29.69 -11.44 14.38
N SER A 182 29.88 -10.58 15.37
CA SER A 182 28.96 -10.40 16.50
C SER A 182 27.57 -9.96 16.04
N ALA A 183 27.50 -9.12 14.99
CA ALA A 183 26.24 -8.71 14.40
C ALA A 183 25.45 -9.90 13.81
N VAL A 184 26.11 -10.93 13.25
CA VAL A 184 25.42 -12.14 12.74
C VAL A 184 24.62 -12.80 13.87
N ALA A 185 25.28 -13.04 15.02
CA ALA A 185 24.63 -13.69 16.15
C ALA A 185 23.43 -12.87 16.67
N ALA A 186 23.59 -11.55 16.76
CA ALA A 186 22.52 -10.65 17.18
C ALA A 186 21.32 -10.67 16.20
N ASP A 187 21.59 -10.66 14.89
CA ASP A 187 20.58 -10.72 13.85
C ASP A 187 19.81 -12.05 13.84
N VAL A 188 20.53 -13.18 13.91
CA VAL A 188 19.93 -14.52 14.01
C VAL A 188 19.03 -14.62 15.24
N VAL A 189 19.46 -14.10 16.39
CA VAL A 189 18.64 -14.08 17.62
C VAL A 189 17.42 -13.17 17.46
N ALA A 190 17.57 -11.99 16.86
CA ALA A 190 16.45 -11.07 16.63
C ALA A 190 15.39 -11.71 15.72
N ARG A 191 15.82 -12.35 14.64
CA ARG A 191 14.95 -13.08 13.72
C ARG A 191 14.30 -14.31 14.38
N ALA A 192 15.04 -15.05 15.21
CA ALA A 192 14.49 -16.16 16.00
C ALA A 192 13.42 -15.70 17.00
N LYS A 193 13.64 -14.57 17.69
CA LYS A 193 12.65 -13.95 18.58
C LYS A 193 11.40 -13.54 17.82
N ALA A 194 11.57 -12.92 16.64
CA ALA A 194 10.44 -12.54 15.77
C ALA A 194 9.62 -13.77 15.34
N LEU A 195 10.28 -14.86 14.94
CA LEU A 195 9.61 -16.12 14.58
C LEU A 195 8.89 -16.78 15.77
N ALA A 196 9.44 -16.66 16.98
CA ALA A 196 8.80 -17.13 18.20
C ALA A 196 7.65 -16.23 18.69
N GLY A 197 7.39 -15.10 18.01
CA GLY A 197 6.40 -14.11 18.43
C GLY A 197 6.81 -13.30 19.67
N VAL A 198 8.09 -13.34 20.03
CA VAL A 198 8.66 -12.57 21.14
C VAL A 198 9.05 -11.19 20.61
N THR A 199 8.12 -10.25 20.64
CA THR A 199 8.39 -8.85 20.29
C THR A 199 8.76 -8.08 21.56
N GLY A 200 10.08 -7.91 21.78
CA GLY A 200 10.66 -6.95 22.72
C GLY A 200 10.33 -7.13 24.20
N ASP A 201 11.29 -7.64 24.96
CA ASP A 201 11.55 -7.20 26.34
C ASP A 201 13.07 -7.15 26.50
N GLU A 202 13.62 -5.94 26.40
CA GLU A 202 14.74 -5.35 27.16
C GLU A 202 15.13 -3.98 26.58
#